data_AF-A0A9Q7VTS0-F1
#
_entry.id   AF-A0A9Q7VTS0-F1
#
_cell.length_a   1.000
_cell.length_b   1.000
_cell.length_c   1.000
_cell.angle_alpha   90.00
_cell.angle_beta   90.00
_cell.angle_gamma   90.00
#
_symmetry.space_group_name_H-M   'P 1'
#
loop_
_entity.id
_entity.type
_entity.pdbx_description
1 polymer ?
#
loop_
_entity_poly.entity_id
_entity_poly.type
_entity_poly.pdbx_seq_one_letter_code
_entity_poly.pdbx_strand_id
1 'polypeptide(L)'
;MKMNELKQQRAALVAERETIENSLTVLEAEWRNAPSNYSPNGNMIGSPEGREAMERLSSANSRLRDIPSEIERIDKKIAYLERMEQVDEIKSQSIQTMSETAAEVEALERTQSHLNERLLTIQTDAEQSLEKAQQAERDAASLYARSLASGDSEGEKAANGEIQKAAKQLATTDEHVRRQELILVALQAELDSLETQISNAKQRADEAKNAALRAVGLTLDEEWNAVTDQLIAIGARILAVSYQKGGIGDALSRLDVPRFGPFHSSLAHSDLASAAREISLADLLAA
;
A
#
# COMPACT_ATOMS: atom_id res chain seq x y z
N MET A 1 -16.33 21.02 -8.46
CA MET A 1 -17.61 20.51 -7.92
C MET A 1 -17.39 20.10 -6.48
N LYS A 2 -18.25 20.51 -5.54
CA LYS A 2 -18.04 20.26 -4.11
C LYS A 2 -18.54 18.86 -3.72
N MET A 3 -17.92 18.24 -2.72
CA MET A 3 -18.25 16.89 -2.22
C MET A 3 -19.76 16.67 -1.98
N ASN A 4 -20.42 17.65 -1.35
CA ASN A 4 -21.85 17.58 -1.07
C ASN A 4 -22.71 17.53 -2.34
N GLU A 5 -22.31 18.22 -3.40
CA GLU A 5 -23.04 18.21 -4.69
C GLU A 5 -22.95 16.82 -5.32
N LEU A 6 -21.78 16.16 -5.27
CA LEU A 6 -21.61 14.80 -5.77
C LEU A 6 -22.44 13.79 -4.97
N LYS A 7 -22.48 13.92 -3.64
CA LYS A 7 -23.31 13.06 -2.76
C LYS A 7 -24.81 13.23 -3.07
N GLN A 8 -25.26 14.47 -3.33
CA GLN A 8 -26.63 14.74 -3.75
C GLN A 8 -26.94 14.16 -5.13
N GLN A 9 -26.05 14.31 -6.12
CA GLN A 9 -26.21 13.73 -7.44
C GLN A 9 -26.30 12.20 -7.40
N ARG A 10 -25.44 11.56 -6.61
CA ARG A 10 -25.50 10.11 -6.39
C ARG A 10 -26.85 9.69 -5.82
N ALA A 11 -27.34 10.38 -4.80
CA ALA A 11 -28.65 10.09 -4.21
C ALA A 11 -29.79 10.28 -5.22
N ALA A 12 -29.72 11.32 -6.06
CA ALA A 12 -30.70 11.55 -7.11
C ALA A 12 -30.71 10.42 -8.15
N LEU A 13 -29.54 9.93 -8.59
CA LEU A 13 -29.43 8.80 -9.53
C LEU A 13 -29.96 7.49 -8.94
N VAL A 14 -29.73 7.25 -7.65
CA VAL A 14 -30.30 6.08 -6.95
C VAL A 14 -31.82 6.17 -6.91
N ALA A 15 -32.37 7.32 -6.55
CA ALA A 15 -33.82 7.54 -6.53
C ALA A 15 -34.45 7.45 -7.94
N GLU A 16 -33.76 7.97 -8.96
CA GLU A 16 -34.16 7.85 -10.37
C GLU A 16 -34.23 6.37 -10.78
N ARG A 17 -33.19 5.59 -10.47
CA ARG A 17 -33.16 4.15 -10.78
C ARG A 17 -34.32 3.42 -10.12
N GLU A 18 -34.57 3.64 -8.83
CA GLU A 18 -35.68 3.03 -8.10
C GLU A 18 -37.03 3.41 -8.72
N THR A 19 -37.19 4.68 -9.14
CA THR A 19 -38.40 5.16 -9.81
C THR A 19 -38.62 4.45 -11.15
N ILE A 20 -37.56 4.31 -11.96
CA ILE A 20 -37.62 3.61 -13.25
C ILE A 20 -37.96 2.14 -13.02
N GLU A 21 -37.25 1.46 -12.12
CA GLU A 21 -37.46 0.04 -11.77
C GLU A 21 -38.91 -0.23 -11.34
N ASN A 22 -39.48 0.63 -10.51
CA ASN A 22 -40.88 0.52 -10.06
C ASN A 22 -41.90 0.73 -11.20
N SER A 23 -41.54 1.52 -12.23
CA SER A 23 -42.42 1.81 -13.37
C SER A 23 -42.32 0.79 -14.52
N LEU A 24 -41.29 -0.06 -14.54
CA LEU A 24 -41.03 -0.98 -15.66
C LEU A 24 -42.19 -1.91 -15.97
N THR A 25 -42.81 -2.50 -14.94
CA THR A 25 -43.92 -3.45 -15.14
C THR A 25 -45.14 -2.78 -15.78
N VAL A 26 -45.38 -1.51 -15.47
CA VAL A 26 -46.44 -0.70 -16.07
C VAL A 26 -46.10 -0.39 -17.53
N LEU A 27 -44.87 0.06 -17.80
CA LEU A 27 -44.41 0.35 -19.17
C LEU A 27 -44.43 -0.90 -20.07
N GLU A 28 -44.09 -2.08 -19.52
CA GLU A 28 -44.20 -3.36 -20.22
C GLU A 28 -45.66 -3.72 -20.53
N ALA A 29 -46.57 -3.50 -19.58
CA ALA A 29 -47.99 -3.74 -19.79
C ALA A 29 -48.58 -2.78 -20.82
N GLU A 30 -48.21 -1.49 -20.79
CA GLU A 30 -48.62 -0.49 -21.78
C GLU A 30 -48.17 -0.87 -23.18
N TRP A 31 -46.91 -1.30 -23.35
CA TRP A 31 -46.40 -1.75 -24.65
C TRP A 31 -47.09 -3.02 -25.14
N ARG A 32 -47.29 -4.02 -24.27
CA ARG A 32 -47.95 -5.28 -24.64
C ARG A 32 -49.43 -5.11 -24.99
N ASN A 33 -50.12 -4.19 -24.33
CA ASN A 33 -51.54 -3.94 -24.52
C ASN A 33 -51.82 -2.85 -25.56
N ALA A 34 -50.79 -2.24 -26.15
CA ALA A 34 -50.96 -1.20 -27.14
C ALA A 34 -51.67 -1.75 -28.40
N PRO A 35 -52.62 -0.98 -28.98
CA PRO A 35 -53.35 -1.41 -30.16
C PRO A 35 -52.39 -1.65 -31.33
N SER A 36 -52.75 -2.54 -32.24
CA SER A 36 -51.99 -2.78 -33.47
C SER A 36 -52.90 -2.59 -34.68
N ASN A 37 -52.42 -1.86 -35.68
CA ASN A 37 -53.09 -1.81 -36.96
C ASN A 37 -52.68 -3.01 -37.82
N TYR A 38 -53.55 -3.37 -38.74
CA TYR A 38 -53.34 -4.47 -39.68
C TYR A 38 -53.46 -3.94 -41.10
N SER A 39 -52.59 -4.41 -41.97
CA SER A 39 -52.69 -4.19 -43.41
C SER A 39 -53.95 -4.87 -43.97
N PRO A 40 -54.43 -4.47 -45.16
CA PRO A 40 -55.57 -5.13 -45.84
C PRO A 40 -55.38 -6.64 -46.06
N ASN A 41 -54.14 -7.12 -46.08
CA ASN A 41 -53.79 -8.54 -46.25
C ASN A 41 -53.68 -9.29 -44.91
N GLY A 42 -54.06 -8.66 -43.79
CA GLY A 42 -54.03 -9.25 -42.45
C GLY A 42 -52.68 -9.19 -41.74
N ASN A 43 -51.63 -8.62 -42.35
CA ASN A 43 -50.32 -8.48 -41.70
C ASN A 43 -50.35 -7.36 -40.65
N MET A 44 -49.83 -7.61 -39.45
CA MET A 44 -49.67 -6.60 -38.40
C MET A 44 -48.66 -5.54 -38.84
N ILE A 45 -49.06 -4.27 -38.84
CA ILE A 45 -48.21 -3.12 -39.20
C ILE A 45 -47.89 -2.21 -37.99
N GLY A 46 -48.46 -2.50 -36.81
CA GLY A 46 -48.26 -1.73 -35.57
C GLY A 46 -49.15 -0.48 -35.50
N SER A 47 -48.97 0.33 -34.47
CA SER A 47 -49.68 1.61 -34.28
C SER A 47 -48.73 2.71 -33.80
N PRO A 48 -49.06 3.99 -34.03
CA PRO A 48 -48.34 5.11 -33.41
C PRO A 48 -48.25 4.99 -31.89
N GLU A 49 -49.34 4.57 -31.23
CA GLU A 49 -49.43 4.41 -29.78
C GLU A 49 -48.51 3.28 -29.27
N GLY A 50 -48.46 2.15 -29.99
CA GLY A 50 -47.58 1.04 -29.68
C GLY A 50 -46.11 1.34 -29.92
N ARG A 51 -45.82 2.18 -30.92
CA ARG A 51 -44.46 2.70 -31.14
C ARG A 51 -44.03 3.63 -30.00
N GLU A 52 -44.90 4.53 -29.57
CA GLU A 52 -44.61 5.44 -28.46
C GLU A 52 -44.39 4.67 -27.14
N ALA A 53 -45.24 3.67 -26.85
CA ALA A 53 -45.07 2.80 -25.68
C ALA A 53 -43.74 2.00 -25.73
N MET A 54 -43.38 1.49 -26.91
CA MET A 54 -42.08 0.84 -27.14
C MET A 54 -40.92 1.80 -26.89
N GLU A 55 -41.00 3.03 -27.41
CA GLU A 55 -39.96 4.06 -27.25
C GLU A 55 -39.78 4.46 -25.78
N ARG A 56 -40.88 4.62 -25.01
CA ARG A 56 -40.81 4.89 -23.56
C ARG A 56 -40.15 3.74 -22.80
N LEU A 57 -40.56 2.50 -23.04
CA LEU A 57 -39.96 1.32 -22.41
C LEU A 57 -38.48 1.15 -22.80
N SER A 58 -38.14 1.38 -24.07
CA SER A 58 -36.75 1.32 -24.56
C SER A 58 -35.88 2.40 -23.93
N SER A 59 -36.39 3.63 -23.81
CA SER A 59 -35.71 4.74 -23.15
C SER A 59 -35.49 4.45 -21.66
N ALA A 60 -36.50 3.94 -20.95
CA ALA A 60 -36.40 3.58 -19.54
C ALA A 60 -35.34 2.48 -19.30
N ASN A 61 -35.35 1.43 -20.12
CA ASN A 61 -34.34 0.36 -20.05
C ASN A 61 -32.93 0.86 -20.39
N SER A 62 -32.80 1.74 -21.38
CA SER A 62 -31.51 2.35 -21.73
C SER A 62 -30.98 3.18 -20.57
N ARG A 63 -31.83 4.03 -19.97
CA ARG A 63 -31.47 4.83 -18.79
C ARG A 63 -31.06 3.98 -17.59
N LEU A 64 -31.78 2.89 -17.33
CA LEU A 64 -31.45 1.94 -16.26
C LEU A 64 -30.07 1.28 -16.48
N ARG A 65 -29.70 1.02 -17.74
CA ARG A 65 -28.37 0.50 -18.10
C ARG A 65 -27.27 1.54 -17.87
N ASP A 66 -27.55 2.82 -18.09
CA ASP A 66 -26.57 3.90 -17.99
C ASP A 66 -26.29 4.35 -16.54
N ILE A 67 -27.34 4.45 -15.71
CA ILE A 67 -27.26 4.95 -14.32
C ILE A 67 -26.14 4.27 -13.49
N PRO A 68 -25.95 2.94 -13.50
CA PRO A 68 -24.88 2.30 -12.73
C PRO A 68 -23.48 2.84 -13.06
N SER A 69 -23.21 3.11 -14.34
CA SER A 69 -21.92 3.65 -14.77
C SER A 69 -21.72 5.11 -14.34
N GLU A 70 -22.80 5.90 -14.27
CA GLU A 70 -22.78 7.26 -13.74
C GLU A 70 -22.52 7.27 -12.24
N ILE A 71 -23.19 6.38 -11.50
CA ILE A 71 -22.97 6.20 -10.06
C ILE A 71 -21.51 5.80 -9.79
N GLU A 72 -20.95 4.84 -10.53
CA GLU A 72 -19.55 4.42 -10.36
C GLU A 72 -18.58 5.58 -10.59
N ARG A 73 -18.83 6.42 -11.60
CA ARG A 73 -18.02 7.62 -11.86
C ARG A 73 -18.10 8.64 -10.72
N ILE A 74 -19.28 8.85 -10.15
CA ILE A 74 -19.47 9.75 -9.00
C ILE A 74 -18.80 9.18 -7.75
N ASP A 75 -18.93 7.87 -7.50
CA ASP A 75 -18.30 7.20 -6.35
C ASP A 75 -16.77 7.31 -6.41
N LYS A 76 -16.16 7.16 -7.60
CA LYS A 76 -14.72 7.39 -7.79
C LYS A 76 -14.31 8.83 -7.47
N LYS A 77 -15.13 9.81 -7.83
CA LYS A 77 -14.89 11.23 -7.50
C LYS A 77 -15.02 11.52 -6.01
N ILE A 78 -16.04 10.97 -5.36
CA ILE A 78 -16.22 11.06 -3.91
C ILE A 78 -15.02 10.45 -3.19
N ALA A 79 -14.65 9.21 -3.51
CA ALA A 79 -13.51 8.53 -2.90
C ALA A 79 -12.17 9.23 -3.16
N TYR A 80 -12.05 9.99 -4.23
CA TYR A 80 -10.89 10.84 -4.50
C TYR A 80 -10.85 12.05 -3.55
N LEU A 81 -11.95 12.80 -3.45
CA LEU A 81 -12.04 13.96 -2.56
C LEU A 81 -11.88 13.57 -1.08
N GLU A 82 -12.47 12.45 -0.65
CA GLU A 82 -12.30 11.92 0.70
C GLU A 82 -10.84 11.58 1.02
N ARG A 83 -10.11 10.98 0.05
CA ARG A 83 -8.67 10.76 0.22
C ARG A 83 -7.90 12.07 0.33
N MET A 84 -8.30 13.09 -0.42
CA MET A 84 -7.63 14.39 -0.39
C MET A 84 -7.81 15.13 0.93
N GLU A 85 -8.97 15.02 1.56
CA GLU A 85 -9.20 15.56 2.91
C GLU A 85 -8.29 14.90 3.96
N GLN A 86 -7.85 13.66 3.73
CA GLN A 86 -7.05 12.88 4.67
C GLN A 86 -5.55 12.89 4.36
N VAL A 87 -5.10 13.49 3.24
CA VAL A 87 -3.72 13.34 2.76
C VAL A 87 -2.68 13.88 3.74
N ASP A 88 -2.95 15.04 4.34
CA ASP A 88 -2.01 15.64 5.30
C ASP A 88 -1.91 14.81 6.59
N GLU A 89 -3.03 14.28 7.06
CA GLU A 89 -3.07 13.38 8.21
C GLU A 89 -2.29 12.08 7.92
N ILE A 90 -2.56 11.43 6.78
CA ILE A 90 -1.84 10.22 6.35
C ILE A 90 -0.35 10.49 6.26
N LYS A 91 0.06 11.61 5.67
CA LYS A 91 1.49 11.99 5.55
C LYS A 91 2.12 12.16 6.92
N SER A 92 1.47 12.91 7.82
CA SER A 92 1.97 13.13 9.18
C SER A 92 2.10 11.83 9.98
N GLN A 93 1.04 11.00 9.97
CA GLN A 93 1.04 9.71 10.66
C GLN A 93 2.11 8.78 10.10
N SER A 94 2.27 8.74 8.77
CA SER A 94 3.29 7.91 8.13
C SER A 94 4.71 8.32 8.52
N ILE A 95 5.00 9.62 8.55
CA ILE A 95 6.30 10.14 9.00
C ILE A 95 6.56 9.75 10.46
N GLN A 96 5.55 9.90 11.32
CA GLN A 96 5.66 9.51 12.73
C GLN A 96 5.94 8.02 12.88
N THR A 97 5.16 7.16 12.22
CA THR A 97 5.36 5.71 12.24
C THR A 97 6.74 5.32 11.72
N MET A 98 7.23 5.95 10.65
CA MET A 98 8.58 5.71 10.14
C MET A 98 9.66 6.09 11.17
N SER A 99 9.48 7.20 11.90
CA SER A 99 10.42 7.61 12.94
C SER A 99 10.41 6.65 14.14
N GLU A 100 9.22 6.24 14.58
CA GLU A 100 9.07 5.31 15.71
C GLU A 100 9.62 3.92 15.37
N THR A 101 9.28 3.40 14.20
CA THR A 101 9.79 2.09 13.73
C THR A 101 11.30 2.11 13.51
N ALA A 102 11.88 3.23 13.06
CA ALA A 102 13.33 3.35 12.95
C ALA A 102 14.01 3.26 14.32
N ALA A 103 13.49 3.96 15.33
CA ALA A 103 14.00 3.88 16.70
C ALA A 103 13.83 2.49 17.31
N GLU A 104 12.69 1.83 17.04
CA GLU A 104 12.40 0.47 17.46
C GLU A 104 13.39 -0.54 16.85
N VAL A 105 13.61 -0.49 15.54
CA VAL A 105 14.59 -1.36 14.84
C VAL A 105 15.98 -1.17 15.42
N GLU A 106 16.40 0.08 15.64
CA GLU A 106 17.72 0.37 16.18
C GLU A 106 17.90 -0.18 17.61
N ALA A 107 16.86 -0.14 18.44
CA ALA A 107 16.87 -0.73 19.78
C ALA A 107 16.92 -2.27 19.74
N LEU A 108 16.16 -2.90 18.84
CA LEU A 108 16.16 -4.36 18.65
C LEU A 108 17.50 -4.87 18.12
N GLU A 109 18.09 -4.19 17.13
CA GLU A 109 19.39 -4.56 16.55
C GLU A 109 20.54 -4.41 17.58
N ARG A 110 20.48 -3.40 18.46
CA ARG A 110 21.41 -3.29 19.60
C ARG A 110 21.27 -4.48 20.55
N THR A 111 20.03 -4.87 20.87
CA THR A 111 19.76 -6.01 21.76
C THR A 111 20.23 -7.31 21.14
N GLN A 112 19.95 -7.52 19.85
CA GLN A 112 20.42 -8.68 19.08
C GLN A 112 21.95 -8.77 19.08
N SER A 113 22.64 -7.65 18.83
CA SER A 113 24.12 -7.59 18.86
C SER A 113 24.66 -7.98 20.23
N HIS A 114 24.07 -7.45 21.30
CA HIS A 114 24.47 -7.78 22.68
C HIS A 114 24.27 -9.28 22.98
N LEU A 115 23.13 -9.87 22.58
CA LEU A 115 22.87 -11.29 22.81
C LEU A 115 23.81 -12.18 22.00
N ASN A 116 24.15 -11.81 20.76
CA ASN A 116 25.14 -12.53 19.95
C ASN A 116 26.53 -12.54 20.60
N GLU A 117 26.99 -11.39 21.14
CA GLU A 117 28.26 -11.31 21.88
C GLU A 117 28.24 -12.22 23.13
N ARG A 118 27.12 -12.23 23.86
CA ARG A 118 26.97 -13.10 25.04
C ARG A 118 26.95 -14.58 24.68
N LEU A 119 26.27 -14.94 23.59
CA LEU A 119 26.19 -16.30 23.08
C LEU A 119 27.60 -16.82 22.75
N LEU A 120 28.37 -16.05 21.97
CA LEU A 120 29.75 -16.40 21.61
C LEU A 120 30.66 -16.53 22.84
N THR A 121 30.51 -15.63 23.81
CA THR A 121 31.29 -15.67 25.06
C THR A 121 30.99 -16.94 25.85
N ILE A 122 29.71 -17.28 26.06
CA ILE A 122 29.31 -18.48 26.81
C ILE A 122 29.81 -19.75 26.11
N GLN A 123 29.71 -19.80 24.78
CA GLN A 123 30.19 -20.93 23.99
C GLN A 123 31.71 -21.09 24.12
N THR A 124 32.46 -20.01 23.96
CA THR A 124 33.93 -20.03 24.06
C THR A 124 34.38 -20.42 25.47
N ASP A 125 33.74 -19.87 26.51
CA ASP A 125 34.05 -20.19 27.91
C ASP A 125 33.76 -21.68 28.21
N ALA A 126 32.65 -22.22 27.69
CA ALA A 126 32.30 -23.62 27.84
C ALA A 126 33.36 -24.53 27.21
N GLU A 127 33.71 -24.28 25.94
CA GLU A 127 34.71 -25.05 25.20
C GLU A 127 36.09 -25.00 25.87
N GLN A 128 36.56 -23.81 26.24
CA GLN A 128 37.85 -23.66 26.92
C GLN A 128 37.89 -24.32 28.30
N SER A 129 36.79 -24.24 29.07
CA SER A 129 36.73 -24.87 30.39
C SER A 129 36.79 -26.39 30.28
N LEU A 130 36.06 -26.97 29.31
CA LEU A 130 36.04 -28.40 29.05
C LEU A 130 37.41 -28.89 28.56
N GLU A 131 38.03 -28.19 27.62
CA GLU A 131 39.36 -28.55 27.09
C GLU A 131 40.40 -28.56 28.22
N LYS A 132 40.41 -27.53 29.07
CA LYS A 132 41.32 -27.46 30.24
C LYS A 132 41.09 -28.61 31.21
N ALA A 133 39.84 -28.95 31.51
CA ALA A 133 39.51 -30.04 32.43
C ALA A 133 39.94 -31.41 31.87
N GLN A 134 39.68 -31.66 30.58
CA GLN A 134 40.12 -32.89 29.92
C GLN A 134 41.65 -32.98 29.81
N GLN A 135 42.33 -31.85 29.58
CA GLN A 135 43.79 -31.83 29.54
C GLN A 135 44.39 -32.18 30.90
N ALA A 136 43.85 -31.62 31.99
CA ALA A 136 44.29 -31.95 33.34
C ALA A 136 44.13 -33.46 33.67
N GLU A 137 43.06 -34.09 33.19
CA GLU A 137 42.87 -35.54 33.33
C GLU A 137 43.90 -36.35 32.54
N ARG A 138 44.17 -35.98 31.27
CA ARG A 138 45.18 -36.63 30.43
C ARG A 138 46.59 -36.49 31.01
N ASP A 139 46.92 -35.31 31.55
CA ASP A 139 48.20 -35.04 32.18
C ASP A 139 48.38 -35.89 33.45
N ALA A 140 47.35 -35.98 34.30
CA ALA A 140 47.36 -36.81 35.49
C ALA A 140 47.50 -38.32 35.16
N ALA A 141 46.77 -38.80 34.14
CA ALA A 141 46.89 -40.17 33.65
C ALA A 141 48.29 -40.48 33.09
N SER A 142 48.88 -39.53 32.37
CA SER A 142 50.24 -39.65 31.83
C SER A 142 51.30 -39.69 32.93
N LEU A 143 51.14 -38.90 33.99
CA LEU A 143 52.01 -38.94 35.17
C LEU A 143 51.91 -40.29 35.87
N TYR A 144 50.71 -40.82 36.06
CA TYR A 144 50.50 -42.14 36.67
C TYR A 144 51.18 -43.25 35.87
N ALA A 145 50.98 -43.27 34.55
CA ALA A 145 51.62 -44.24 33.66
C ALA A 145 53.16 -44.16 33.72
N ARG A 146 53.73 -42.96 33.83
CA ARG A 146 55.18 -42.75 33.98
C ARG A 146 55.68 -43.27 35.34
N SER A 147 55.03 -42.91 36.45
CA SER A 147 55.42 -43.37 37.79
C SER A 147 55.35 -44.90 37.91
N LEU A 148 54.33 -45.52 37.31
CA LEU A 148 54.18 -46.97 37.24
C LEU A 148 55.32 -47.62 36.44
N ALA A 149 55.69 -47.03 35.29
CA ALA A 149 56.79 -47.53 34.46
C ALA A 149 58.17 -47.39 35.13
N SER A 150 58.38 -46.37 35.96
CA SER A 150 59.63 -46.16 36.70
C SER A 150 59.71 -46.92 38.03
N GLY A 151 58.62 -47.55 38.47
CA GLY A 151 58.54 -48.24 39.77
C GLY A 151 58.56 -47.29 40.97
N ASP A 152 58.16 -46.03 40.79
CA ASP A 152 58.09 -45.03 41.87
C ASP A 152 56.73 -45.10 42.57
N SER A 153 56.65 -45.86 43.66
CA SER A 153 55.41 -46.08 44.40
C SER A 153 54.83 -44.82 45.06
N GLU A 154 55.67 -43.86 45.46
CA GLU A 154 55.20 -42.59 46.01
C GLU A 154 54.66 -41.69 44.89
N GLY A 155 55.36 -41.64 43.75
CA GLY A 155 54.90 -40.98 42.53
C GLY A 155 53.58 -41.56 41.98
N GLU A 156 53.38 -42.87 42.07
CA GLU A 156 52.13 -43.54 41.68
C GLU A 156 50.96 -43.10 42.56
N LYS A 157 51.15 -43.08 43.89
CA LYS A 157 50.13 -42.67 44.84
C LYS A 157 49.77 -41.19 44.69
N ALA A 158 50.77 -40.32 44.47
CA ALA A 158 50.55 -38.91 44.19
C ALA A 158 49.79 -38.70 42.89
N ALA A 159 50.19 -39.36 41.80
CA ALA A 159 49.52 -39.26 40.51
C ALA A 159 48.08 -39.80 40.55
N ASN A 160 47.81 -40.86 41.32
CA ASN A 160 46.45 -41.37 41.52
C ASN A 160 45.57 -40.33 42.25
N GLY A 161 46.13 -39.61 43.22
CA GLY A 161 45.45 -38.48 43.88
C GLY A 161 45.10 -37.36 42.90
N GLU A 162 46.00 -37.03 41.97
CA GLU A 162 45.76 -36.03 40.92
C GLU A 162 44.73 -36.51 39.88
N ILE A 163 44.72 -37.80 39.51
CA ILE A 163 43.66 -38.38 38.65
C ILE A 163 42.28 -38.19 39.30
N GLN A 164 42.14 -38.52 40.59
CA GLN A 164 40.86 -38.37 41.28
C GLN A 164 40.39 -36.90 41.35
N LYS A 165 41.33 -35.96 41.55
CA LYS A 165 41.02 -34.52 41.51
C LYS A 165 40.60 -34.07 40.12
N ALA A 166 41.35 -34.46 39.09
CA ALA A 166 41.06 -34.11 37.70
C ALA A 166 39.71 -34.68 37.25
N ALA A 167 39.41 -35.94 37.57
CA ALA A 167 38.13 -36.57 37.26
C ALA A 167 36.94 -35.85 37.94
N LYS A 168 37.09 -35.44 39.21
CA LYS A 168 36.07 -34.66 39.91
C LYS A 168 35.87 -33.28 39.28
N GLN A 169 36.95 -32.63 38.88
CA GLN A 169 36.89 -31.34 38.19
C GLN A 169 36.23 -31.47 36.81
N LEU A 170 36.54 -32.53 36.06
CA LEU A 170 35.91 -32.80 34.77
C LEU A 170 34.41 -33.02 34.92
N ALA A 171 33.97 -33.89 35.85
CA ALA A 171 32.54 -34.10 36.10
C ALA A 171 31.79 -32.82 36.50
N THR A 172 32.44 -31.92 37.26
CA THR A 172 31.87 -30.62 37.62
C THR A 172 31.78 -29.69 36.39
N THR A 173 32.78 -29.75 35.53
CA THR A 173 32.87 -28.94 34.30
C THR A 173 31.85 -29.43 33.27
N ASP A 174 31.67 -30.74 33.11
CA ASP A 174 30.65 -31.33 32.23
C ASP A 174 29.24 -30.86 32.61
N GLU A 175 28.90 -30.88 33.90
CA GLU A 175 27.60 -30.39 34.37
C GLU A 175 27.47 -28.85 34.21
N HIS A 176 28.58 -28.11 34.26
CA HIS A 176 28.57 -26.69 33.94
C HIS A 176 28.32 -26.43 32.45
N VAL A 177 29.01 -27.14 31.56
CA VAL A 177 28.84 -27.06 30.10
C VAL A 177 27.42 -27.42 29.72
N ARG A 178 26.86 -28.51 30.27
CA ARG A 178 25.46 -28.90 30.04
C ARG A 178 24.48 -27.78 30.40
N ARG A 179 24.71 -27.07 31.51
CA ARG A 179 23.87 -25.93 31.89
C ARG A 179 24.04 -24.73 30.95
N GLN A 180 25.27 -24.49 30.48
CA GLN A 180 25.52 -23.47 29.46
C GLN A 180 24.85 -23.81 28.13
N GLU A 181 24.82 -25.07 27.71
CA GLU A 181 24.10 -25.52 26.50
C GLU A 181 22.61 -25.19 26.58
N LEU A 182 21.96 -25.41 27.72
CA LEU A 182 20.56 -25.02 27.92
C LEU A 182 20.35 -23.50 27.80
N ILE A 183 21.30 -22.71 28.31
CA ILE A 183 21.28 -21.25 28.18
C ILE A 183 21.48 -20.84 26.71
N LEU A 184 22.40 -21.49 25.98
CA LEU A 184 22.65 -21.22 24.56
C LEU A 184 21.39 -21.48 23.73
N VAL A 185 20.68 -22.59 23.98
CA VAL A 185 19.40 -22.89 23.31
C VAL A 185 18.35 -21.81 23.61
N ALA A 186 18.24 -21.37 24.85
CA ALA A 186 17.31 -20.30 25.22
C ALA A 186 17.67 -18.96 24.56
N LEU A 187 18.96 -18.60 24.54
CA LEU A 187 19.44 -17.38 23.87
C LEU A 187 19.21 -17.42 22.36
N GLN A 188 19.38 -18.58 21.73
CA GLN A 188 19.09 -18.74 20.30
C GLN A 188 17.60 -18.50 20.01
N ALA A 189 16.70 -19.06 20.82
CA ALA A 189 15.27 -18.83 20.66
C ALA A 189 14.88 -17.34 20.82
N GLU A 190 15.53 -16.61 21.74
CA GLU A 190 15.35 -15.17 21.88
C GLU A 190 15.89 -14.39 20.67
N LEU A 191 17.03 -14.80 20.10
CA LEU A 191 17.56 -14.20 18.87
C LEU A 191 16.62 -14.40 17.67
N ASP A 192 16.05 -15.60 17.52
CA ASP A 192 15.07 -15.90 16.46
C ASP A 192 13.78 -15.04 16.63
N SER A 193 13.36 -14.83 17.88
CA SER A 193 12.24 -13.93 18.23
C SER A 193 12.55 -12.48 17.87
N LEU A 194 13.76 -11.99 18.19
CA LEU A 194 14.19 -10.63 17.84
C LEU A 194 14.27 -10.45 16.32
N GLU A 195 14.76 -11.43 15.57
CA GLU A 195 14.78 -11.36 14.10
C GLU A 195 13.38 -11.21 13.50
N THR A 196 12.41 -11.93 14.06
CA THR A 196 10.99 -11.80 13.69
C THR A 196 10.47 -10.40 14.01
N GLN A 197 10.77 -9.86 15.19
CA GLN A 197 10.36 -8.51 15.60
C GLN A 197 10.97 -7.42 14.70
N ILE A 198 12.27 -7.53 14.38
CA ILE A 198 12.97 -6.63 13.46
C ILE A 198 12.32 -6.66 12.08
N SER A 199 12.02 -7.86 11.56
CA SER A 199 11.35 -8.02 10.26
C SER A 199 9.97 -7.37 10.24
N ASN A 200 9.17 -7.57 11.28
CA ASN A 200 7.85 -6.95 11.42
C ASN A 200 7.92 -5.43 11.53
N ALA A 201 8.92 -4.89 12.26
CA ALA A 201 9.12 -3.45 12.37
C ALA A 201 9.56 -2.82 11.04
N LYS A 202 10.43 -3.50 10.28
CA LYS A 202 10.84 -3.09 8.93
C LYS A 202 9.65 -3.10 7.96
N GLN A 203 8.79 -4.12 8.01
CA GLN A 203 7.57 -4.16 7.21
C GLN A 203 6.64 -2.98 7.52
N ARG A 204 6.40 -2.67 8.81
CA ARG A 204 5.61 -1.49 9.21
C ARG A 204 6.21 -0.18 8.68
N ALA A 205 7.54 -0.05 8.70
CA ALA A 205 8.22 1.11 8.15
C ALA A 205 8.00 1.25 6.63
N ASP A 206 8.07 0.14 5.89
CA ASP A 206 7.81 0.11 4.44
C ASP A 206 6.35 0.42 4.10
N GLU A 207 5.40 -0.09 4.87
CA GLU A 207 3.97 0.22 4.73
C GLU A 207 3.71 1.71 4.96
N ALA A 208 4.29 2.29 6.02
CA ALA A 208 4.21 3.72 6.30
C ALA A 208 4.86 4.56 5.19
N LYS A 209 6.04 4.17 4.70
CA LYS A 209 6.70 4.82 3.56
C LYS A 209 5.82 4.80 2.32
N ASN A 210 5.21 3.66 1.99
CA ASN A 210 4.32 3.54 0.84
C ASN A 210 3.06 4.40 1.01
N ALA A 211 2.51 4.51 2.21
CA ALA A 211 1.39 5.42 2.49
C ALA A 211 1.79 6.89 2.30
N ALA A 212 2.95 7.30 2.82
CA ALA A 212 3.50 8.64 2.62
C ALA A 212 3.73 8.96 1.14
N LEU A 213 4.33 8.04 0.37
CA LEU A 213 4.59 8.23 -1.06
C LEU A 213 3.29 8.35 -1.86
N ARG A 214 2.26 7.57 -1.53
CA ARG A 214 0.93 7.71 -2.14
C ARG A 214 0.32 9.08 -1.86
N ALA A 215 0.42 9.55 -0.61
CA ALA A 215 -0.07 10.88 -0.22
C ALA A 215 0.68 11.99 -0.99
N VAL A 216 2.00 11.89 -1.11
CA VAL A 216 2.82 12.81 -1.91
C VAL A 216 2.44 12.77 -3.40
N GLY A 217 2.23 11.57 -3.96
CA GLY A 217 1.77 11.43 -5.35
C GLY A 217 0.46 12.16 -5.59
N LEU A 218 -0.53 11.99 -4.71
CA LEU A 218 -1.81 12.69 -4.80
C LEU A 218 -1.66 14.21 -4.71
N THR A 219 -0.78 14.74 -3.84
CA THR A 219 -0.53 16.18 -3.78
C THR A 219 0.08 16.72 -5.08
N LEU A 220 1.01 15.97 -5.67
CA LEU A 220 1.66 16.37 -6.93
C LEU A 220 0.69 16.32 -8.11
N ASP A 221 -0.20 15.33 -8.13
CA ASP A 221 -1.28 15.24 -9.12
C ASP A 221 -2.18 16.49 -9.09
N GLU A 222 -2.54 16.98 -7.90
CA GLU A 222 -3.32 18.22 -7.74
C GLU A 222 -2.53 19.48 -8.09
N GLU A 223 -1.26 19.57 -7.69
CA GLU A 223 -0.39 20.68 -8.11
C GLU A 223 -0.26 20.75 -9.63
N TRP A 224 -0.09 19.60 -10.30
CA TRP A 224 -0.07 19.51 -11.74
C TRP A 224 -1.38 19.95 -12.39
N ASN A 225 -2.52 19.50 -11.85
CA ASN A 225 -3.83 19.90 -12.33
C ASN A 225 -4.03 21.42 -12.19
N ALA A 226 -3.60 22.02 -11.07
CA ALA A 226 -3.68 23.47 -10.85
C ALA A 226 -2.82 24.27 -11.84
N VAL A 227 -1.60 23.81 -12.15
CA VAL A 227 -0.76 24.41 -13.20
C VAL A 227 -1.42 24.25 -14.58
N THR A 228 -2.06 23.12 -14.84
CA THR A 228 -2.79 22.88 -16.08
C THR A 228 -3.99 23.83 -16.24
N ASP A 229 -4.68 24.20 -15.15
CA ASP A 229 -5.73 25.21 -15.17
C ASP A 229 -5.17 26.62 -15.47
N GLN A 230 -3.98 26.97 -14.98
CA GLN A 230 -3.30 28.22 -15.35
C GLN A 230 -2.93 28.23 -16.84
N LEU A 231 -2.51 27.08 -17.38
CA LEU A 231 -2.24 26.93 -18.80
C LEU A 231 -3.49 27.15 -19.65
N ILE A 232 -4.67 26.72 -19.17
CA ILE A 232 -5.95 27.07 -19.81
C ILE A 232 -6.13 28.58 -19.87
N ALA A 233 -6.01 29.28 -18.75
CA ALA A 233 -6.26 30.71 -18.67
C ALA A 233 -5.36 31.50 -19.64
N ILE A 234 -4.06 31.16 -19.70
CA ILE A 234 -3.11 31.82 -20.60
C ILE A 234 -3.34 31.40 -22.05
N GLY A 235 -3.48 30.09 -22.31
CA GLY A 235 -3.70 29.55 -23.65
C GLY A 235 -4.97 30.10 -24.30
N ALA A 236 -6.06 30.21 -23.54
CA ALA A 236 -7.31 30.80 -24.00
C ALA A 236 -7.14 32.26 -24.42
N ARG A 237 -6.40 33.07 -23.64
CA ARG A 237 -6.09 34.47 -24.02
C ARG A 237 -5.29 34.55 -25.31
N ILE A 238 -4.31 33.67 -25.51
CA ILE A 238 -3.52 33.60 -26.76
C ILE A 238 -4.43 33.34 -27.96
N LEU A 239 -5.34 32.37 -27.85
CA LEU A 239 -6.28 32.03 -28.92
C LEU A 239 -7.28 33.18 -29.15
N ALA A 240 -7.78 33.81 -28.08
CA ALA A 240 -8.71 34.94 -28.15
C ALA A 240 -8.10 36.11 -28.94
N VAL A 241 -6.82 36.45 -28.71
CA VAL A 241 -6.11 37.46 -29.51
C VAL A 241 -6.08 37.10 -31.00
N SER A 242 -5.84 35.82 -31.33
CA SER A 242 -5.88 35.34 -32.72
C SER A 242 -7.27 35.53 -33.34
N TYR A 243 -8.33 35.15 -32.62
CA TYR A 243 -9.70 35.33 -33.07
C TYR A 243 -10.08 36.80 -33.29
N GLN A 244 -9.69 37.70 -32.37
CA GLN A 244 -9.95 39.15 -32.51
C GLN A 244 -9.24 39.77 -33.73
N LYS A 245 -8.14 39.15 -34.18
CA LYS A 245 -7.42 39.55 -35.40
C LYS A 245 -7.98 38.92 -36.68
N GLY A 246 -9.05 38.12 -36.59
CA GLY A 246 -9.62 37.36 -37.71
C GLY A 246 -8.85 36.07 -38.05
N GLY A 247 -7.97 35.61 -37.16
CA GLY A 247 -7.26 34.33 -37.29
C GLY A 247 -8.13 33.14 -36.89
N ILE A 248 -7.71 31.94 -37.30
CA ILE A 248 -8.42 30.68 -37.03
C ILE A 248 -8.05 30.02 -35.69
N GLY A 249 -7.14 30.62 -34.91
CA GLY A 249 -6.74 30.11 -33.58
C GLY A 249 -6.02 28.76 -33.59
N ASP A 250 -5.17 28.50 -34.60
CA ASP A 250 -4.43 27.24 -34.79
C ASP A 250 -3.23 27.05 -33.84
N ALA A 251 -2.82 28.11 -33.15
CA ALA A 251 -1.84 28.04 -32.08
C ALA A 251 -2.25 26.99 -31.04
N LEU A 252 -1.28 26.24 -30.51
CA LEU A 252 -1.51 25.18 -29.52
C LEU A 252 -2.41 24.02 -30.01
N SER A 253 -2.62 23.86 -31.32
CA SER A 253 -3.40 22.75 -31.90
C SER A 253 -2.86 21.35 -31.59
N ARG A 254 -1.58 21.23 -31.20
CA ARG A 254 -0.94 19.98 -30.76
C ARG A 254 -0.84 19.86 -29.24
N LEU A 255 -1.42 20.78 -28.49
CA LEU A 255 -1.41 20.73 -27.04
C LEU A 255 -2.27 19.56 -26.57
N ASP A 256 -1.66 18.65 -25.83
CA ASP A 256 -2.30 17.56 -25.13
C ASP A 256 -1.58 17.38 -23.80
N VAL A 257 -2.21 17.82 -22.71
CA VAL A 257 -1.63 17.79 -21.37
C VAL A 257 -2.50 16.91 -20.49
N PRO A 258 -1.98 15.79 -19.94
CA PRO A 258 -2.78 14.90 -19.12
C PRO A 258 -3.24 15.60 -17.84
N ARG A 259 -4.44 15.29 -17.36
CA ARG A 259 -4.88 15.62 -16.00
C ARG A 259 -5.00 14.34 -15.18
N PHE A 260 -4.72 14.45 -13.89
CA PHE A 260 -4.75 13.34 -12.96
C PHE A 260 -6.07 13.28 -12.18
N GLY A 261 -6.34 12.12 -11.60
CA GLY A 261 -7.56 11.85 -10.84
C GLY A 261 -8.72 11.27 -11.68
N PRO A 262 -9.89 11.05 -11.05
CA PRO A 262 -11.05 10.37 -11.65
C PRO A 262 -11.73 11.20 -12.75
N PHE A 263 -11.23 12.39 -13.05
CA PHE A 263 -11.73 13.27 -14.08
C PHE A 263 -11.17 12.98 -15.47
N HIS A 264 -10.27 11.98 -15.60
CA HIS A 264 -9.71 11.37 -16.82
C HIS A 264 -9.94 12.20 -18.09
N SER A 265 -9.33 13.37 -18.10
CA SER A 265 -9.35 14.32 -19.21
C SER A 265 -7.93 14.75 -19.47
N SER A 266 -7.62 15.04 -20.72
CA SER A 266 -6.47 15.86 -21.04
C SER A 266 -6.95 17.25 -21.40
N LEU A 267 -6.13 18.25 -21.08
CA LEU A 267 -6.29 19.57 -21.66
C LEU A 267 -5.90 19.48 -23.13
N ALA A 268 -6.87 19.73 -24.00
CA ALA A 268 -6.70 19.78 -25.43
C ALA A 268 -6.94 21.19 -25.99
N HIS A 269 -6.56 21.39 -27.26
CA HIS A 269 -6.87 22.62 -28.01
C HIS A 269 -8.35 23.02 -27.95
N SER A 270 -9.27 22.04 -27.97
CA SER A 270 -10.72 22.28 -27.91
C SER A 270 -11.15 23.00 -26.64
N ASP A 271 -10.51 22.71 -25.50
CA ASP A 271 -10.83 23.33 -24.22
C ASP A 271 -10.37 24.79 -24.24
N LEU A 272 -9.15 25.04 -24.75
CA LEU A 272 -8.62 26.39 -24.94
C LEU A 272 -9.50 27.20 -25.90
N ALA A 273 -9.89 26.60 -27.02
CA ALA A 273 -10.71 27.25 -28.03
C ALA A 273 -12.12 27.59 -27.49
N SER A 274 -12.67 26.74 -26.62
CA SER A 274 -13.96 26.99 -25.97
C SER A 274 -13.84 28.15 -24.98
N ALA A 275 -12.87 28.11 -24.07
CA ALA A 275 -12.61 29.20 -23.14
C ALA A 275 -12.27 30.53 -23.85
N ALA A 276 -11.49 30.48 -24.92
CA ALA A 276 -11.10 31.66 -25.70
C ALA A 276 -12.29 32.40 -26.34
N ARG A 277 -13.36 31.69 -26.70
CA ARG A 277 -14.57 32.29 -27.29
C ARG A 277 -15.38 33.10 -26.28
N GLU A 278 -15.19 32.85 -25.00
CA GLU A 278 -15.83 33.60 -23.92
C GLU A 278 -15.09 34.89 -23.57
N ILE A 279 -13.86 35.07 -24.06
CA ILE A 279 -13.01 36.23 -23.75
C ILE A 279 -13.29 37.36 -24.77
N SER A 280 -13.79 38.49 -24.29
CA SER A 280 -14.04 39.66 -25.13
C SER A 280 -12.77 40.49 -25.37
N LEU A 281 -12.82 41.40 -26.34
CA LEU A 281 -11.74 42.38 -26.56
C LEU A 281 -11.52 43.26 -25.32
N ALA A 282 -12.58 43.63 -24.60
CA ALA A 282 -12.47 44.43 -23.39
C ALA A 282 -11.70 43.67 -22.29
N ASP A 283 -11.97 42.38 -22.12
CA ASP A 283 -11.27 41.52 -21.17
C ASP A 283 -9.78 41.39 -21.50
N LEU A 284 -9.43 41.30 -22.80
CA LEU A 284 -8.04 41.24 -23.23
C LEU A 284 -7.25 42.52 -22.95
N LEU A 285 -7.90 43.69 -23.07
CA LEU A 285 -7.27 45.00 -22.86
C LEU A 285 -7.19 45.40 -21.39
N ALA A 286 -8.00 44.78 -20.52
CA ALA A 286 -8.03 45.03 -19.08
C ALA A 286 -7.08 44.13 -18.27
N ALA A 287 -6.49 43.12 -18.91
CA ALA A 287 -5.76 42.01 -18.26
C ALA A 287 -4.23 42.08 -18.37
#